data_AF-A0A959RZU4-F1
#
_entry.id   AF-A0A959RZU4-F1
#
_cell.length_a   1.000
_cell.length_b   1.000
_cell.length_c   1.000
_cell.angle_alpha   90.00
_cell.angle_beta   90.00
_cell.angle_gamma   90.00
#
_symmetry.space_group_name_H-M   'P 1'
#
loop_
_entity.id
_entity.type
_entity.pdbx_description
1 polymer ?
#
loop_
_entity_poly.entity_id
_entity_poly.type
_entity_poly.pdbx_seq_one_letter_code
_entity_poly.pdbx_strand_id
1 'polypeptide(L)'
;MFKLFDNKNSDPMKVKKFYYYSPDKLKLIPIKNFIPKSILFLASFAIFITFTSFIIGSLIFDDSTSLILGKQNQIIEEGYEKEIDFLKNKYKDLAENYNELVQTSNDMRLVLNLEPLDLNTENYGIGGSDFDKDEYSTFIQGEKVKNIYEYVEEIETNLNFETSNYEEIQNKFAENIDLFNNLPAIRPVKSSIGD
;
A
#
# COMPACT_ATOMS: atom_id res chain seq x y z
N MET A 1 -13.80 -80.10 3.51
CA MET A 1 -14.27 -81.13 4.45
C MET A 1 -13.05 -81.84 5.00
N PHE A 2 -12.68 -81.57 6.25
CA PHE A 2 -12.12 -82.49 7.26
C PHE A 2 -11.50 -81.67 8.40
N LYS A 3 -12.26 -81.57 9.49
CA LYS A 3 -11.77 -81.27 10.84
C LYS A 3 -11.07 -82.53 11.36
N LEU A 4 -9.94 -82.38 12.03
CA LEU A 4 -9.58 -83.21 13.17
C LEU A 4 -9.03 -82.32 14.29
N PHE A 5 -9.66 -82.48 15.46
CA PHE A 5 -9.30 -82.10 16.82
C PHE A 5 -7.84 -82.52 17.16
N ASP A 6 -7.12 -82.13 18.21
CA ASP A 6 -7.33 -81.57 19.55
C ASP A 6 -5.89 -81.21 20.01
N ASN A 7 -5.60 -80.09 20.69
CA ASN A 7 -5.39 -79.99 22.15
C ASN A 7 -4.00 -79.38 22.43
N LYS A 8 -3.96 -78.57 23.49
CA LYS A 8 -2.86 -77.86 24.15
C LYS A 8 -1.43 -78.30 23.82
N ASN A 9 -0.58 -77.32 23.47
CA ASN A 9 0.60 -76.98 24.29
C ASN A 9 1.20 -75.64 23.84
N SER A 10 1.49 -74.80 24.82
CA SER A 10 2.22 -73.54 24.72
C SER A 10 3.63 -73.76 24.14
N ASP A 11 3.81 -73.41 22.87
CA ASP A 11 5.09 -73.54 22.17
C ASP A 11 5.82 -72.17 22.23
N PRO A 12 7.08 -72.10 22.68
CA PRO A 12 7.82 -70.84 22.72
C PRO A 12 7.96 -70.29 21.30
N MET A 13 7.58 -69.03 21.12
CA MET A 13 7.53 -68.31 19.85
C MET A 13 8.74 -68.63 18.95
N LYS A 14 8.55 -69.49 17.95
CA LYS A 14 9.59 -69.85 16.96
C LYS A 14 9.97 -68.60 16.16
N VAL A 15 11.14 -68.04 16.48
CA VAL A 15 11.69 -66.89 15.75
C VAL A 15 12.02 -67.33 14.32
N LYS A 16 11.33 -66.77 13.33
CA LYS A 16 11.59 -67.03 11.91
C LYS A 16 13.01 -66.58 11.57
N LYS A 17 13.85 -67.51 11.13
CA LYS A 17 15.24 -67.23 10.73
C LYS A 17 15.25 -66.75 9.27
N PHE A 18 15.84 -65.59 9.03
CA PHE A 18 16.01 -65.05 7.68
C PHE A 18 17.31 -65.59 7.08
N TYR A 19 17.26 -66.00 5.82
CA TYR A 19 18.40 -66.55 5.07
C TYR A 19 18.63 -65.69 3.84
N TYR A 20 19.89 -65.42 3.51
CA TYR A 20 20.26 -64.82 2.23
C TYR A 20 21.04 -65.84 1.39
N TYR A 21 20.88 -65.76 0.07
CA TYR A 21 21.63 -66.59 -0.86
C TYR A 21 22.98 -65.92 -1.15
N SER A 22 24.07 -66.59 -0.79
CA SER A 22 25.43 -66.13 -1.12
C SER A 22 25.88 -66.82 -2.41
N PRO A 23 26.05 -66.08 -3.52
CA PRO A 23 26.48 -66.67 -4.79
C PRO A 23 27.86 -67.32 -4.69
N ASP A 24 28.76 -66.76 -3.88
CA ASP A 24 30.13 -67.25 -3.71
C ASP A 24 30.23 -68.60 -2.99
N LYS A 25 29.22 -68.95 -2.18
CA LYS A 25 29.21 -70.18 -1.38
C LYS A 25 28.13 -71.18 -1.80
N LEU A 26 27.31 -70.82 -2.81
CA LEU A 26 26.16 -71.59 -3.32
C LEU A 26 25.27 -72.17 -2.20
N LYS A 27 25.18 -71.47 -1.06
CA LYS A 27 24.52 -71.94 0.16
C LYS A 27 23.71 -70.81 0.79
N LEU A 28 22.57 -71.18 1.37
CA LEU A 28 21.73 -70.29 2.17
C LEU A 28 22.34 -70.11 3.55
N ILE A 29 22.79 -68.90 3.86
CA ILE A 29 23.43 -68.58 5.14
C ILE A 29 22.41 -67.84 6.02
N PRO A 30 22.20 -68.27 7.28
CA PRO A 30 21.30 -67.58 8.19
C PRO A 30 21.88 -66.20 8.56
N ILE A 31 21.07 -65.15 8.48
CA ILE A 31 21.46 -63.81 8.88
C ILE A 31 21.50 -63.75 10.40
N LYS A 32 22.71 -63.79 10.99
CA LYS A 32 22.90 -63.67 12.43
C LYS A 32 22.65 -62.22 12.86
N ASN A 33 21.86 -62.04 13.93
CA ASN A 33 21.57 -60.75 14.58
C ASN A 33 20.86 -59.71 13.70
N PHE A 34 20.03 -60.12 12.73
CA PHE A 34 19.24 -59.19 11.90
C PHE A 34 18.28 -58.32 12.71
N ILE A 35 17.54 -58.94 13.63
CA ILE A 35 16.52 -58.29 14.47
C ILE A 35 17.12 -57.20 15.38
N PRO A 36 18.15 -57.45 16.22
CA PRO A 36 18.69 -56.42 17.09
C PRO A 36 19.38 -55.28 16.32
N LYS A 37 20.00 -55.57 15.17
CA LYS A 37 20.60 -54.52 14.32
C LYS A 37 19.53 -53.63 13.67
N SER A 38 18.43 -54.22 13.21
CA SER A 38 17.31 -53.48 12.63
C SER A 38 16.60 -52.61 13.67
N ILE A 39 16.43 -53.10 14.91
CA ILE A 39 15.86 -52.32 16.02
C ILE A 39 16.75 -51.14 16.38
N LEU A 40 18.08 -51.34 16.45
CA LEU A 40 19.03 -50.26 16.73
C LEU A 40 18.99 -49.17 15.64
N PHE A 41 18.90 -49.57 14.38
CA PHE A 41 18.77 -48.64 13.25
C PHE A 41 17.46 -47.84 13.35
N LEU A 42 16.34 -48.52 13.59
CA LEU A 42 15.03 -47.89 13.74
C LEU A 42 15.01 -46.89 14.90
N ALA A 43 15.63 -47.24 16.03
CA ALA A 43 15.74 -46.37 17.19
C ALA A 43 16.58 -45.11 16.88
N SER A 44 17.72 -45.27 16.20
CA SER A 44 18.56 -44.14 15.80
C SER A 44 17.84 -43.20 14.82
N PHE A 45 17.04 -43.77 13.91
CA PHE A 45 16.28 -43.01 12.93
C PHE A 45 15.13 -42.23 13.60
N ALA A 46 14.44 -42.86 14.56
CA ALA A 46 13.40 -42.18 15.35
C ALA A 46 13.96 -40.98 16.13
N ILE A 47 15.12 -41.14 16.78
CA ILE A 47 15.79 -40.04 17.49
C ILE A 47 16.14 -38.90 16.53
N PHE A 48 16.69 -39.23 15.35
CA PHE A 48 17.03 -38.23 14.33
C PHE A 48 15.80 -37.43 13.86
N ILE A 49 14.67 -38.09 13.62
CA ILE A 49 13.43 -37.42 13.24
C ILE A 49 12.95 -36.50 14.37
N THR A 50 12.91 -36.97 15.62
CA THR A 50 12.46 -36.14 16.74
C THR A 50 13.36 -34.93 16.97
N PHE A 51 14.67 -35.07 16.80
CA PHE A 51 15.63 -34.00 16.98
C PHE A 51 15.52 -32.93 15.88
N THR A 52 15.38 -33.37 14.63
CA THR A 52 15.19 -32.45 13.49
C THR A 52 13.84 -31.73 13.58
N SER A 53 12.76 -32.43 13.93
CA SER A 53 11.45 -31.80 14.17
C SER A 53 11.47 -30.81 15.33
N PHE A 54 12.22 -31.08 16.40
CA PHE A 54 12.38 -30.15 17.52
C PHE A 54 13.12 -28.87 17.10
N ILE A 55 14.21 -28.99 16.34
CA ILE A 55 14.95 -27.82 15.82
C ILE A 55 14.07 -26.99 14.89
N ILE A 56 13.41 -27.63 13.92
CA ILE A 56 12.54 -26.94 12.95
C ILE A 56 11.35 -26.28 13.68
N GLY A 57 10.72 -27.00 14.61
CA GLY A 57 9.66 -26.45 15.45
C GLY A 57 10.14 -25.24 16.25
N SER A 58 11.30 -25.33 16.89
CA SER A 58 11.86 -24.21 17.66
C SER A 58 12.15 -23.00 16.79
N LEU A 59 12.53 -23.17 15.52
CA LEU A 59 12.83 -22.07 14.60
C LEU A 59 11.54 -21.41 14.08
N ILE A 60 10.50 -22.20 13.83
CA ILE A 60 9.19 -21.69 13.36
C ILE A 60 8.42 -21.00 14.49
N PHE A 61 8.50 -21.54 15.71
CA PHE A 61 7.79 -21.01 16.88
C PHE A 61 8.65 -20.05 17.72
N ASP A 62 9.84 -19.67 17.26
CA ASP A 62 10.65 -18.69 17.97
C ASP A 62 9.95 -17.33 17.88
N ASP A 63 9.38 -16.87 19.00
CA ASP A 63 8.70 -15.58 19.17
C ASP A 63 9.58 -14.38 18.77
N SER A 64 10.88 -14.58 18.63
CA SER A 64 11.80 -13.60 18.06
C SER A 64 11.37 -13.16 16.67
N THR A 65 10.91 -14.08 15.81
CA THR A 65 10.45 -13.77 14.46
C THR A 65 9.12 -13.00 14.47
N SER A 66 8.14 -13.42 15.27
CA SER A 66 6.85 -12.71 15.39
C SER A 66 7.00 -11.30 15.97
N LEU A 67 7.88 -11.12 16.96
CA LEU A 67 8.20 -9.81 17.54
C LEU A 67 8.97 -8.90 16.57
N ILE A 68 9.89 -9.46 15.77
CA ILE A 68 10.61 -8.70 14.74
C ILE A 68 9.65 -8.28 13.62
N LEU A 69 8.79 -9.19 13.14
CA LEU A 69 7.79 -8.87 12.12
C LEU A 69 6.79 -7.82 12.63
N GLY A 70 6.32 -7.94 13.88
CA GLY A 70 5.43 -6.96 14.50
C GLY A 70 6.07 -5.56 14.59
N LYS A 71 7.34 -5.49 15.02
CA LYS A 71 8.09 -4.22 15.06
C LYS A 71 8.32 -3.63 13.67
N GLN A 72 8.63 -4.46 12.67
CA GLN A 72 8.80 -3.99 11.29
C GLN A 72 7.51 -3.40 10.74
N ASN A 73 6.38 -4.08 10.93
CA ASN A 73 5.07 -3.57 10.51
C ASN A 73 4.71 -2.26 11.21
N GLN A 74 4.99 -2.15 12.51
CA GLN A 74 4.75 -0.91 13.26
C GLN A 74 5.60 0.26 12.75
N ILE A 75 6.89 0.03 12.46
CA ILE A 75 7.76 1.07 11.89
C ILE A 75 7.25 1.54 10.52
N ILE A 76 6.76 0.60 9.70
CA ILE A 76 6.20 0.90 8.39
C ILE A 76 4.92 1.74 8.53
N GLU A 77 4.00 1.34 9.42
CA GLU A 77 2.78 2.10 9.70
C GLU A 77 3.07 3.51 10.21
N GLU A 78 3.96 3.66 11.20
CA GLU A 78 4.37 4.96 11.73
C GLU A 78 5.03 5.85 10.65
N GLY A 79 5.77 5.24 9.72
CA GLY A 79 6.37 5.93 8.58
C GLY A 79 5.31 6.48 7.62
N TYR A 80 4.32 5.66 7.26
CA TYR A 80 3.22 6.08 6.39
C TYR A 80 2.34 7.16 7.02
N GLU A 81 2.08 7.09 8.33
CA GLU A 81 1.29 8.13 9.01
C GLU A 81 2.00 9.49 8.99
N LYS A 82 3.32 9.51 9.22
CA LYS A 82 4.11 10.75 9.13
C LYS A 82 4.10 11.35 7.73
N GLU A 83 4.22 10.52 6.70
CA GLU A 83 4.20 10.98 5.31
C GLU A 83 2.82 11.56 4.94
N ILE A 84 1.75 10.88 5.34
CA ILE A 84 0.37 11.36 5.12
C ILE A 84 0.15 12.70 5.82
N ASP A 85 0.58 12.85 7.07
CA ASP A 85 0.41 14.10 7.81
C ASP A 85 1.29 15.23 7.25
N PHE A 86 2.49 14.91 6.77
CA PHE A 86 3.32 15.87 6.04
C PHE A 86 2.62 16.36 4.76
N LEU A 87 1.99 15.45 4.01
CA LEU A 87 1.29 15.79 2.78
C LEU A 87 0.03 16.63 3.04
N LYS A 88 -0.71 16.33 4.11
CA LYS A 88 -1.85 17.16 4.55
C LYS A 88 -1.44 18.59 4.92
N ASN A 89 -0.32 18.74 5.62
CA ASN A 89 0.18 20.08 5.97
C ASN A 89 0.58 20.86 4.71
N LYS A 90 1.28 20.21 3.77
CA LYS A 90 1.59 20.82 2.47
C LYS A 90 0.35 21.23 1.69
N TYR A 91 -0.70 20.40 1.71
CA TYR A 91 -1.97 20.73 1.09
C TYR A 91 -2.59 21.98 1.72
N LYS A 92 -2.60 22.06 3.06
CA LYS A 92 -3.13 23.24 3.77
C LYS A 92 -2.37 24.51 3.39
N ASP A 93 -1.04 24.45 3.35
CA ASP A 93 -0.21 25.59 2.94
C ASP A 93 -0.50 25.99 1.49
N LEU A 94 -0.71 25.02 0.60
CA LEU A 94 -1.04 25.28 -0.80
C LEU A 94 -2.44 25.90 -0.95
N ALA A 95 -3.42 25.44 -0.18
CA ALA A 95 -4.76 26.01 -0.16
C ALA A 95 -4.76 27.46 0.35
N GLU A 96 -3.94 27.78 1.36
CA GLU A 96 -3.77 29.14 1.86
C GLU A 96 -3.15 30.05 0.78
N ASN A 97 -2.06 29.60 0.14
CA ASN A 97 -1.43 30.32 -0.97
C ASN A 97 -2.39 30.52 -2.16
N TYR A 98 -3.23 29.52 -2.47
CA TYR A 98 -4.26 29.62 -3.50
C TYR A 98 -5.28 30.72 -3.16
N ASN A 99 -5.78 30.76 -1.93
CA ASN A 99 -6.71 31.80 -1.50
C ASN A 99 -6.11 33.22 -1.61
N GLU A 100 -4.83 33.40 -1.26
CA GLU A 100 -4.12 34.67 -1.47
C GLU A 100 -4.01 35.05 -2.95
N LEU A 101 -3.76 34.06 -3.81
CA LEU A 101 -3.71 34.25 -5.26
C LEU A 101 -5.06 34.69 -5.82
N VAL A 102 -6.16 34.03 -5.42
CA VAL A 102 -7.52 34.37 -5.85
C VAL A 102 -7.91 35.78 -5.37
N GLN A 103 -7.55 36.17 -4.14
CA GLN A 103 -7.78 37.54 -3.66
C GLN A 103 -7.05 38.57 -4.53
N THR A 104 -5.79 38.32 -4.84
CA THR A 104 -4.99 39.19 -5.70
C THR A 104 -5.58 39.28 -7.12
N SER A 105 -6.05 38.14 -7.64
CA SER A 105 -6.72 38.05 -8.94
C SER A 105 -8.02 38.86 -8.98
N ASN A 106 -8.82 38.78 -7.92
CA ASN A 106 -10.02 39.59 -7.76
C ASN A 106 -9.74 41.09 -7.68
N ASP A 107 -8.69 41.50 -6.96
CA ASP A 107 -8.25 42.89 -6.95
C ASP A 107 -7.87 43.38 -8.35
N MET A 108 -7.17 42.56 -9.14
CA MET A 108 -6.86 42.88 -10.53
C MET A 108 -8.13 42.98 -11.40
N ARG A 109 -9.09 42.06 -11.23
CA ARG A 109 -10.38 42.12 -11.94
C ARG A 109 -11.10 43.43 -11.66
N LEU A 110 -11.13 43.87 -10.40
CA LEU A 110 -11.73 45.16 -10.01
C LEU A 110 -11.03 46.35 -10.69
N VAL A 111 -9.68 46.37 -10.72
CA VAL A 111 -8.91 47.43 -11.39
C VAL A 111 -9.19 47.49 -12.89
N LEU A 112 -9.38 46.33 -13.53
CA LEU A 112 -9.66 46.23 -14.96
C LEU A 112 -11.15 46.31 -15.31
N ASN A 113 -12.01 46.53 -14.29
CA ASN A 113 -13.45 46.61 -14.43
C ASN A 113 -14.08 45.30 -15.00
N LEU A 114 -13.49 44.16 -14.63
CA LEU A 114 -14.04 42.81 -14.82
C LEU A 114 -14.93 42.44 -13.62
N GLU A 115 -15.87 41.51 -13.83
CA GLU A 115 -16.73 41.01 -12.77
C GLU A 115 -15.90 40.22 -11.75
N PRO A 116 -15.95 40.53 -10.44
CA PRO A 116 -15.19 39.81 -9.42
C PRO A 116 -15.72 38.38 -9.26
N LEU A 117 -14.83 37.44 -8.99
CA LEU A 117 -15.19 36.06 -8.69
C LEU A 117 -15.74 35.95 -7.26
N ASP A 118 -16.85 35.22 -7.10
CA ASP A 118 -17.40 34.92 -5.79
C ASP A 118 -16.67 33.72 -5.18
N LEU A 119 -15.86 34.03 -4.15
CA LEU A 119 -15.07 33.09 -3.35
C LEU A 119 -15.91 31.96 -2.72
N ASN A 120 -17.24 32.11 -2.64
CA ASN A 120 -18.12 31.13 -2.00
C ASN A 120 -18.74 30.11 -2.98
N THR A 121 -18.66 30.37 -4.29
CA THR A 121 -19.28 29.51 -5.32
C THR A 121 -18.31 28.52 -5.97
N GLU A 122 -17.05 28.48 -5.55
CA GLU A 122 -15.99 27.67 -6.16
C GLU A 122 -16.02 26.17 -5.79
N ASN A 123 -17.20 25.56 -5.71
CA ASN A 123 -17.30 24.11 -5.81
C ASN A 123 -17.26 23.74 -7.30
N TYR A 124 -16.14 23.98 -7.96
CA TYR A 124 -15.91 23.49 -9.32
C TYR A 124 -15.89 21.97 -9.29
N GLY A 125 -16.58 21.35 -10.26
CA GLY A 125 -16.94 19.93 -10.19
C GLY A 125 -15.72 19.03 -10.00
N ILE A 126 -15.61 18.44 -8.81
CA ILE A 126 -14.68 17.34 -8.54
C ILE A 126 -15.07 16.20 -9.47
N GLY A 127 -14.17 15.83 -10.37
CA GLY A 127 -14.36 14.71 -11.28
C GLY A 127 -14.60 13.45 -10.45
N GLY A 128 -15.78 12.85 -10.59
CA GLY A 128 -16.09 11.58 -9.94
C GLY A 128 -15.32 10.46 -10.62
N SER A 129 -14.03 10.34 -10.35
CA SER A 129 -13.31 9.10 -10.61
C SER A 129 -13.71 8.10 -9.51
N ASP A 130 -14.67 7.23 -9.81
CA ASP A 130 -14.82 5.97 -9.07
C ASP A 130 -13.53 5.18 -9.34
N PHE A 131 -12.46 5.49 -8.60
CA PHE A 131 -11.34 4.57 -8.43
C PHE A 131 -11.96 3.27 -7.94
N ASP A 132 -11.84 2.20 -8.73
CA ASP A 132 -12.41 0.90 -8.43
C ASP A 132 -12.14 0.57 -6.96
N LYS A 133 -13.21 0.61 -6.16
CA LYS A 133 -13.18 0.48 -4.70
C LYS A 133 -12.54 -0.83 -4.24
N ASP A 134 -12.32 -1.76 -5.15
CA ASP A 134 -11.85 -3.10 -4.87
C ASP A 134 -10.31 -3.22 -4.83
N GLU A 135 -9.55 -2.29 -5.44
CA GLU A 135 -8.08 -2.44 -5.51
C GLU A 135 -7.35 -1.89 -4.26
N TYR A 136 -7.95 -0.91 -3.56
CA TYR A 136 -7.38 -0.30 -2.36
C TYR A 136 -8.09 -0.65 -1.04
N SER A 137 -9.29 -1.26 -1.09
CA SER A 137 -10.09 -1.58 0.11
C SER A 137 -9.52 -2.70 0.98
N THR A 138 -8.53 -3.45 0.50
CA THR A 138 -7.84 -4.48 1.30
C THR A 138 -6.82 -3.90 2.28
N PHE A 139 -6.43 -2.63 2.15
CA PHE A 139 -5.52 -1.97 3.08
C PHE A 139 -6.27 -1.01 4.01
N ILE A 140 -5.99 -1.08 5.31
CA ILE A 140 -6.49 -0.17 6.37
C ILE A 140 -6.22 1.32 6.05
N GLN A 141 -5.30 1.59 5.13
CA GLN A 141 -4.86 2.93 4.73
C GLN A 141 -5.55 3.45 3.45
N GLY A 142 -6.41 2.66 2.80
CA GLY A 142 -7.06 3.01 1.53
C GLY A 142 -7.87 4.31 1.60
N GLU A 143 -8.55 4.58 2.71
CA GLU A 143 -9.32 5.81 2.90
C GLU A 143 -8.42 7.05 3.01
N LYS A 144 -7.32 6.96 3.78
CA LYS A 144 -6.37 8.10 3.94
C LYS A 144 -5.71 8.45 2.61
N VAL A 145 -5.37 7.45 1.81
CA VAL A 145 -4.76 7.62 0.47
C VAL A 145 -5.80 8.17 -0.51
N LYS A 146 -7.05 7.69 -0.48
CA LYS A 146 -8.14 8.22 -1.30
C LYS A 146 -8.34 9.72 -1.07
N ASN A 147 -8.39 10.15 0.18
CA ASN A 147 -8.55 11.57 0.51
C ASN A 147 -7.41 12.41 -0.08
N ILE A 148 -6.17 11.90 -0.08
CA ILE A 148 -5.03 12.59 -0.73
C ILE A 148 -5.25 12.75 -2.23
N TYR A 149 -5.72 11.71 -2.92
CA TYR A 149 -5.99 11.80 -4.35
C TYR A 149 -7.10 12.82 -4.66
N GLU A 150 -8.18 12.82 -3.87
CA GLU A 150 -9.26 13.80 -4.00
C GLU A 150 -8.73 15.23 -3.82
N TYR A 151 -7.87 15.46 -2.83
CA TYR A 151 -7.22 16.75 -2.61
C TYR A 151 -6.34 17.20 -3.78
N VAL A 152 -5.62 16.28 -4.42
CA VAL A 152 -4.77 16.59 -5.58
C VAL A 152 -5.63 16.98 -6.79
N GLU A 153 -6.71 16.25 -7.04
CA GLU A 153 -7.64 16.52 -8.14
C GLU A 153 -8.35 17.87 -7.97
N GLU A 154 -8.74 18.20 -6.72
CA GLU A 154 -9.31 19.51 -6.37
C GLU A 154 -8.33 20.65 -6.69
N ILE A 155 -7.07 20.53 -6.25
CA ILE A 155 -6.04 21.55 -6.52
C ILE A 155 -5.80 21.71 -8.02
N GLU A 156 -5.69 20.61 -8.76
CA GLU A 156 -5.44 20.66 -10.20
C GLU A 156 -6.58 21.40 -10.92
N THR A 157 -7.81 21.10 -10.54
CA THR A 157 -9.00 21.78 -11.09
C THR A 157 -8.98 23.28 -10.77
N ASN A 158 -8.69 23.63 -9.52
CA ASN A 158 -8.64 25.02 -9.05
C ASN A 158 -7.51 25.83 -9.73
N LEU A 159 -6.34 25.22 -9.94
CA LEU A 159 -5.22 25.84 -10.66
C LEU A 159 -5.51 26.05 -12.14
N ASN A 160 -6.15 25.08 -12.79
CA ASN A 160 -6.55 25.21 -14.20
C ASN A 160 -7.57 26.33 -14.38
N PHE A 161 -8.54 26.44 -13.46
CA PHE A 161 -9.48 27.55 -13.43
C PHE A 161 -8.78 28.89 -13.25
N GLU A 162 -7.89 29.00 -12.26
CA GLU A 162 -7.19 30.26 -11.98
C GLU A 162 -6.24 30.66 -13.12
N THR A 163 -5.64 29.69 -13.81
CA THR A 163 -4.85 29.96 -15.02
C THR A 163 -5.72 30.60 -16.12
N SER A 164 -6.92 30.06 -16.34
CA SER A 164 -7.87 30.59 -17.33
C SER A 164 -8.35 32.00 -16.96
N ASN A 165 -8.61 32.22 -15.67
CA ASN A 165 -8.96 33.53 -15.12
C ASN A 165 -7.83 34.55 -15.36
N TYR A 166 -6.59 34.17 -15.09
CA TYR A 166 -5.44 35.05 -15.31
C TYR A 166 -5.21 35.40 -16.79
N GLU A 167 -5.51 34.48 -17.72
CA GLU A 167 -5.51 34.78 -19.15
C GLU A 167 -6.56 35.85 -19.53
N GLU A 168 -7.76 35.79 -18.94
CA GLU A 168 -8.80 36.81 -19.14
C GLU A 168 -8.35 38.18 -18.66
N ILE A 169 -7.75 38.25 -17.46
CA ILE A 169 -7.18 39.47 -16.88
C ILE A 169 -6.12 40.07 -17.82
N GLN A 170 -5.21 39.25 -18.33
CA GLN A 170 -4.16 39.70 -19.26
C GLN A 170 -4.74 40.27 -20.56
N ASN A 171 -5.73 39.59 -21.15
CA ASN A 171 -6.38 40.06 -22.36
C ASN A 171 -7.08 41.41 -22.12
N LYS A 172 -7.80 41.54 -20.99
CA LYS A 172 -8.46 42.81 -20.65
C LYS A 172 -7.48 43.94 -20.39
N PHE A 173 -6.36 43.64 -19.77
CA PHE A 173 -5.30 44.61 -19.55
C PHE A 173 -4.73 45.14 -20.87
N ALA A 174 -4.47 44.25 -21.84
CA ALA A 174 -4.01 44.64 -23.17
C ALA A 174 -5.06 45.51 -23.91
N GLU A 175 -6.33 45.13 -23.88
CA GLU A 175 -7.43 45.92 -24.45
C GLU A 175 -7.51 47.33 -23.85
N ASN A 176 -7.37 47.44 -22.52
CA ASN A 176 -7.41 48.72 -21.83
C ASN A 176 -6.22 49.62 -22.22
N ILE A 177 -5.01 49.05 -22.36
CA ILE A 177 -3.85 49.81 -22.86
C ILE A 177 -4.13 50.36 -24.25
N ASP A 178 -4.63 49.53 -25.17
CA ASP A 178 -4.95 49.94 -26.53
C ASP A 178 -6.04 51.03 -26.54
N LEU A 179 -7.06 50.91 -25.69
CA LEU A 179 -8.10 51.92 -25.52
C LEU A 179 -7.51 53.26 -25.04
N PHE A 180 -6.67 53.25 -24.00
CA PHE A 180 -6.05 54.46 -23.45
C PHE A 180 -5.10 55.14 -24.44
N ASN A 181 -4.39 54.37 -25.26
CA ASN A 181 -3.52 54.92 -26.31
C ASN A 181 -4.32 55.59 -27.43
N ASN A 182 -5.56 55.15 -27.68
CA ASN A 182 -6.43 55.69 -28.72
C ASN A 182 -7.43 56.76 -28.21
N LEU A 183 -7.50 57.00 -26.90
CA LEU A 183 -8.34 58.04 -26.31
C LEU A 183 -7.73 59.43 -26.58
N PRO A 184 -8.45 60.34 -27.25
CA PRO A 184 -7.96 61.70 -27.45
C PRO A 184 -7.86 62.41 -26.10
N ALA A 185 -6.75 63.10 -25.86
CA ALA A 185 -6.54 63.82 -24.61
C ALA A 185 -7.56 64.96 -24.46
N ILE A 186 -8.60 64.76 -23.64
CA ILE A 186 -9.53 65.81 -23.25
C ILE A 186 -8.85 66.63 -22.16
N ARG A 187 -8.30 67.78 -22.54
CA ARG A 187 -7.70 68.71 -21.59
C ARG A 187 -8.78 69.68 -21.08
N PRO A 188 -9.04 69.75 -19.77
CA PRO A 188 -10.05 70.67 -19.24
C PRO A 188 -9.64 72.12 -19.55
N VAL A 189 -10.56 72.86 -20.17
CA VAL A 189 -10.37 74.29 -20.44
C VAL A 189 -10.68 75.05 -19.16
N LYS A 190 -9.78 75.94 -18.73
CA LYS A 190 -10.08 76.89 -17.66
C LYS A 190 -11.15 77.86 -18.15
N SER A 191 -12.41 77.54 -17.89
CA SER A 191 -13.50 78.50 -18.03
C SER A 191 -13.53 79.37 -16.78
N SER A 192 -13.33 80.68 -16.94
CA SER A 192 -13.79 81.65 -15.96
C SER A 192 -15.29 81.74 -16.13
N ILE A 193 -16.06 81.17 -15.21
CA ILE A 193 -17.48 81.52 -15.09
C ILE A 193 -17.49 83.03 -14.81
N GLY A 194 -18.06 83.81 -15.74
CA GLY A 194 -18.12 85.27 -15.68
C GLY A 194 -19.00 85.78 -14.54
N ASP A 195 -18.75 87.04 -14.19
CA ASP A 195 -19.40 87.91 -13.18
C ASP A 195 -20.90 87.66 -12.89
#